data_AF-B7FRN4-F1
#
_entry.id   AF-B7FRN4-F1
#
_cell.length_a   1.000
_cell.length_b   1.000
_cell.length_c   1.000
_cell.angle_alpha   90.00
_cell.angle_beta   90.00
_cell.angle_gamma   90.00
#
_symmetry.space_group_name_H-M   'P 1'
#
loop_
_entity.id
_entity.type
_entity.pdbx_description
1 polymer ?
#
loop_
_entity_poly.entity_id
_entity_poly.type
_entity_poly.pdbx_seq_one_letter_code
_entity_poly.pdbx_strand_id
1 'polypeptide(L)'
;MSLDFEDADGAHGEEELEHSNAQRVSWNDRGNLGGTSQDAKHDDPSLLSSSEGTVAQHWRQSPFAVGRTKATWADEQAGCRRFHSQNSAQSHLPNAFRFICTGFLCQRAGRVGNMIVLYTRTEEFTLDNGERATQQRLVCVLGPYWTVLVGVTLPLLIFLSTWTALTRLPEHGLSVIVTWSLATGGLFVSLLNVACRDPGILRRHSEPPSGEENEWRWNDQAFTYRPTHARYDPECAVVVEHFDHT
;
A
#
# COMPACT_ATOMS: atom_id res chain seq x y z
N MET A 1 50.21 30.03 -2.87
CA MET A 1 49.82 30.01 -1.45
C MET A 1 49.26 28.62 -1.21
N SER A 2 50.17 27.73 -0.82
CA SER A 2 49.94 26.30 -0.68
C SER A 2 49.49 26.06 0.75
N LEU A 3 48.41 25.29 0.94
CA LEU A 3 48.00 24.79 2.24
C LEU A 3 48.12 23.28 2.19
N ASP A 4 49.17 22.80 2.83
CA ASP A 4 49.36 21.42 3.27
C ASP A 4 48.27 21.10 4.30
N PHE A 5 47.60 19.96 4.14
CA PHE A 5 46.70 19.42 5.15
C PHE A 5 47.24 18.05 5.56
N GLU A 6 47.64 17.98 6.82
CA GLU A 6 48.31 16.86 7.48
C GLU A 6 47.41 15.62 7.57
N ASP A 7 48.03 14.47 7.29
CA ASP A 7 47.59 13.13 7.63
C ASP A 7 47.54 12.96 9.15
N ALA A 8 46.45 12.39 9.66
CA ALA A 8 46.36 11.86 11.01
C ALA A 8 45.82 10.42 10.97
N ASP A 9 46.77 9.49 11.00
CA ASP A 9 46.54 8.07 11.31
C ASP A 9 45.99 7.91 12.73
N GLY A 10 44.83 7.27 12.86
CA GLY A 10 44.16 6.97 14.12
C GLY A 10 43.74 5.51 14.17
N ALA A 11 44.49 4.74 14.95
CA ALA A 11 44.44 3.30 15.12
C ALA A 11 43.17 2.73 15.81
N HIS A 12 42.89 1.46 15.45
CA HIS A 12 42.36 0.35 16.26
C HIS A 12 41.06 0.53 17.07
N GLY A 13 40.03 -0.18 16.61
CA GLY A 13 38.91 -0.66 17.41
C GLY A 13 38.32 -1.92 16.76
N GLU A 14 38.92 -3.07 17.02
CA GLU A 14 38.27 -4.37 16.81
C GLU A 14 37.26 -4.58 17.95
N GLU A 15 35.99 -4.30 17.71
CA GLU A 15 34.88 -4.73 18.56
C GLU A 15 33.95 -5.66 17.75
N GLU A 16 34.20 -6.96 17.94
CA GLU A 16 33.20 -7.97 18.28
C GLU A 16 31.77 -7.75 17.71
N LEU A 17 31.57 -8.12 16.44
CA LEU A 17 30.23 -8.32 15.88
C LEU A 17 29.71 -9.69 16.32
N GLU A 18 29.21 -9.72 17.55
CA GLU A 18 28.37 -10.77 18.10
C GLU A 18 27.18 -11.07 17.17
N HIS A 19 26.93 -12.36 17.02
CA HIS A 19 25.81 -12.93 16.32
C HIS A 19 24.46 -12.33 16.80
N SER A 20 23.83 -11.50 15.97
CA SER A 20 22.42 -11.14 16.14
C SER A 20 21.53 -12.36 15.85
N ASN A 21 21.35 -13.12 16.92
CA ASN A 21 20.46 -14.24 17.09
C ASN A 21 19.02 -13.80 16.80
N ALA A 22 18.43 -14.34 15.72
CA ALA A 22 17.03 -14.15 15.39
C ALA A 22 16.15 -14.73 16.51
N GLN A 23 15.75 -13.87 17.44
CA GLN A 23 14.78 -14.19 18.49
C GLN A 23 13.42 -14.49 17.86
N ARG A 24 13.15 -15.79 17.73
CA ARG A 24 11.86 -16.35 17.36
C ARG A 24 10.91 -16.19 18.55
N VAL A 25 10.30 -15.01 18.70
CA VAL A 25 9.25 -14.78 19.68
C VAL A 25 8.07 -15.71 19.35
N SER A 26 7.82 -16.67 20.24
CA SER A 26 6.70 -17.61 20.19
C SER A 26 5.43 -16.88 20.60
N TRP A 27 4.57 -16.59 19.62
CA TRP A 27 3.27 -15.96 19.82
C TRP A 27 2.19 -17.04 19.90
N ASN A 28 2.03 -17.65 21.07
CA ASN A 28 1.05 -18.72 21.26
C ASN A 28 0.20 -18.57 22.52
N ASP A 29 -0.23 -17.34 22.84
CA ASP A 29 -1.20 -17.12 23.91
C ASP A 29 -2.05 -15.86 23.64
N ARG A 30 -3.27 -16.05 23.12
CA ARG A 30 -4.39 -15.11 23.31
C ARG A 30 -5.74 -15.78 23.04
N GLY A 31 -6.45 -16.08 24.13
CA GLY A 31 -7.86 -15.71 24.31
C GLY A 31 -8.91 -16.47 23.51
N ASN A 32 -9.23 -17.68 23.96
CA ASN A 32 -10.46 -18.39 23.65
C ASN A 32 -11.66 -17.69 24.33
N LEU A 33 -12.42 -16.86 23.59
CA LEU A 33 -13.73 -16.34 24.03
C LEU A 33 -14.82 -17.09 23.28
N GLY A 34 -15.47 -18.00 24.02
CA GLY A 34 -16.53 -18.87 23.51
C GLY A 34 -17.83 -18.12 23.24
N GLY A 35 -18.30 -18.21 22.00
CA GLY A 35 -19.67 -17.92 21.60
C GLY A 35 -20.18 -19.07 20.74
N THR A 36 -21.04 -19.92 21.31
CA THR A 36 -21.66 -21.07 20.63
C THR A 36 -22.77 -20.60 19.69
N SER A 37 -22.53 -20.69 18.38
CA SER A 37 -23.59 -20.74 17.36
C SER A 37 -23.44 -22.04 16.59
N GLN A 38 -24.37 -22.97 16.82
CA GLN A 38 -24.42 -24.28 16.19
C GLN A 38 -25.02 -24.15 14.78
N ASP A 39 -24.14 -23.90 13.81
CA ASP A 39 -24.31 -24.29 12.41
C ASP A 39 -22.90 -24.47 11.83
N ALA A 40 -22.15 -25.41 12.42
CA ALA A 40 -20.79 -25.72 12.05
C ALA A 40 -20.76 -26.53 10.75
N LYS A 41 -20.71 -25.82 9.63
CA LYS A 41 -20.25 -26.37 8.36
C LYS A 41 -18.84 -26.93 8.58
N HIS A 42 -18.61 -28.17 8.17
CA HIS A 42 -17.34 -28.88 8.32
C HIS A 42 -16.30 -28.26 7.38
N ASP A 43 -15.77 -27.10 7.76
CA ASP A 43 -14.63 -26.47 7.11
C ASP A 43 -13.36 -27.21 7.57
N ASP A 44 -12.63 -27.77 6.61
CA ASP A 44 -11.40 -28.52 6.84
C ASP A 44 -10.35 -27.61 7.53
N PRO A 45 -10.03 -27.83 8.81
CA PRO A 45 -9.17 -26.94 9.59
C PRO A 45 -7.72 -26.89 9.07
N SER A 46 -7.33 -27.85 8.24
CA SER A 46 -5.99 -27.91 7.64
C SER A 46 -5.73 -26.83 6.58
N LEU A 47 -6.77 -26.36 5.88
CA LEU A 47 -6.63 -25.35 4.83
C LEU A 47 -6.54 -23.92 5.38
N LEU A 48 -7.17 -23.67 6.53
CA LEU A 48 -7.11 -22.36 7.19
C LEU A 48 -5.72 -22.07 7.75
N SER A 49 -5.08 -23.06 8.38
CA SER A 49 -3.74 -22.90 8.96
C SER A 49 -2.67 -22.57 7.90
N SER A 50 -2.77 -23.18 6.71
CA SER A 50 -1.85 -22.90 5.59
C SER A 50 -2.00 -21.46 5.05
N SER A 51 -3.24 -20.96 4.93
CA SER A 51 -3.48 -19.59 4.45
C SER A 51 -3.00 -18.54 5.45
N GLU A 52 -3.18 -18.75 6.75
CA GLU A 52 -2.72 -17.80 7.77
C GLU A 52 -1.19 -17.69 7.81
N GLY A 53 -0.48 -18.81 7.64
CA GLY A 53 0.97 -18.83 7.58
C GLY A 53 1.53 -17.99 6.41
N THR A 54 0.95 -18.13 5.22
CA THR A 54 1.38 -17.36 4.03
C THR A 54 1.13 -15.86 4.18
N VAL A 55 -0.03 -15.47 4.74
CA VAL A 55 -0.36 -14.07 5.03
C VAL A 55 0.62 -13.48 6.05
N ALA A 56 0.89 -14.20 7.14
CA ALA A 56 1.82 -13.75 8.17
C ALA A 56 3.25 -13.60 7.63
N GLN A 57 3.70 -14.53 6.79
CA GLN A 57 5.03 -14.47 6.17
C GLN A 57 5.16 -13.30 5.20
N HIS A 58 4.20 -13.13 4.28
CA HIS A 58 4.19 -12.02 3.33
C HIS A 58 4.23 -10.67 4.04
N TRP A 59 3.39 -10.52 5.06
CA TRP A 59 3.30 -9.30 5.84
C TRP A 59 4.64 -8.99 6.55
N ARG A 60 5.27 -9.99 7.20
CA ARG A 60 6.58 -9.83 7.86
C ARG A 60 7.71 -9.47 6.89
N GLN A 61 7.64 -9.95 5.65
CA GLN A 61 8.64 -9.68 4.62
C GLN A 61 8.44 -8.32 3.92
N SER A 62 7.30 -7.65 4.14
CA SER A 62 7.04 -6.36 3.52
C SER A 62 7.97 -5.28 4.11
N PRO A 63 8.67 -4.51 3.27
CA PRO A 63 9.52 -3.40 3.73
C PRO A 63 8.70 -2.19 4.21
N PHE A 64 7.38 -2.22 4.03
CA PHE A 64 6.46 -1.14 4.40
C PHE A 64 5.69 -1.47 5.68
N ALA A 65 5.25 -0.42 6.38
CA ALA A 65 4.42 -0.48 7.58
C ALA A 65 2.97 -0.85 7.23
N VAL A 66 2.75 -2.08 6.80
CA VAL A 66 1.44 -2.62 6.40
C VAL A 66 0.75 -3.29 7.58
N GLY A 67 -0.58 -3.28 7.61
CA GLY A 67 -1.39 -4.11 8.49
C GLY A 67 -1.51 -5.56 7.99
N ARG A 68 -2.19 -6.42 8.75
CA ARG A 68 -2.50 -7.80 8.33
C ARG A 68 -3.57 -7.81 7.22
N THR A 69 -3.13 -7.66 5.97
CA THR A 69 -3.98 -7.82 4.78
C THR A 69 -3.59 -9.08 4.00
N LYS A 70 -4.50 -9.58 3.16
CA LYS A 70 -4.15 -10.66 2.22
C LYS A 70 -3.09 -10.18 1.24
N ALA A 71 -2.16 -11.08 0.90
CA ALA A 71 -1.01 -10.75 0.04
C ALA A 71 -1.44 -10.29 -1.35
N THR A 72 -2.41 -10.97 -1.95
CA THR A 72 -2.90 -10.62 -3.29
C THR A 72 -4.41 -10.42 -3.32
N TRP A 73 -4.88 -9.69 -4.33
CA TRP A 73 -6.31 -9.58 -4.62
C TRP A 73 -6.90 -10.91 -5.10
N ALA A 74 -6.08 -11.78 -5.70
CA ALA A 74 -6.50 -13.13 -6.09
C ALA A 74 -6.87 -13.97 -4.87
N ASP A 75 -6.14 -13.83 -3.76
CA ASP A 75 -6.44 -14.52 -2.49
C ASP A 75 -7.76 -14.03 -1.85
N GLU A 76 -8.11 -12.77 -2.07
CA GLU A 76 -9.44 -12.25 -1.71
C GLU A 76 -10.54 -12.84 -2.59
N GLN A 77 -10.33 -12.85 -3.92
CA GLN A 77 -11.28 -13.41 -4.85
C GLN A 77 -11.51 -14.92 -4.65
N ALA A 78 -10.47 -15.68 -4.32
CA ALA A 78 -10.60 -17.10 -3.99
C ALA A 78 -11.52 -17.31 -2.78
N GLY A 79 -11.42 -16.44 -1.76
CA GLY A 79 -12.35 -16.41 -0.63
C GLY A 79 -13.79 -16.06 -1.06
N CYS A 80 -13.96 -15.02 -1.88
CA CYS A 80 -15.28 -14.63 -2.38
C CYS A 80 -15.93 -15.71 -3.26
N ARG A 81 -15.17 -16.41 -4.10
CA ARG A 81 -15.69 -17.53 -4.93
C ARG A 81 -16.20 -18.67 -4.06
N ARG A 82 -15.49 -19.02 -2.98
CA ARG A 82 -15.98 -20.03 -2.03
C ARG A 82 -17.27 -19.57 -1.34
N PHE A 83 -17.33 -18.32 -0.90
CA PHE A 83 -18.52 -17.77 -0.25
C PHE A 83 -19.73 -17.72 -1.18
N HIS A 84 -19.56 -17.26 -2.43
CA HIS A 84 -20.65 -17.22 -3.42
C HIS A 84 -21.05 -18.60 -3.94
N SER A 85 -20.13 -19.56 -4.04
CA SER A 85 -20.47 -20.95 -4.37
C SER A 85 -21.36 -21.60 -3.31
N GLN A 86 -21.33 -21.11 -2.06
CA GLN A 86 -22.14 -21.62 -0.98
C GLN A 86 -23.49 -20.88 -0.83
N ASN A 87 -23.59 -19.64 -1.31
CA ASN A 87 -24.77 -18.76 -1.20
C ASN A 87 -25.35 -18.39 -2.57
N SER A 88 -25.48 -19.35 -3.48
CA SER A 88 -25.87 -19.18 -4.89
C SER A 88 -27.29 -18.64 -5.15
N ALA A 89 -27.97 -18.07 -4.16
CA ALA A 89 -29.35 -17.59 -4.31
C ALA A 89 -29.53 -16.09 -4.56
N GLN A 90 -28.58 -15.17 -4.25
CA GLN A 90 -29.00 -13.75 -4.15
C GLN A 90 -27.89 -12.69 -4.27
N SER A 91 -27.33 -12.44 -5.46
CA SER A 91 -26.86 -11.08 -5.78
C SER A 91 -26.78 -10.85 -7.29
N HIS A 92 -27.73 -10.09 -7.80
CA HIS A 92 -27.90 -9.73 -9.21
C HIS A 92 -27.14 -8.45 -9.57
N LEU A 93 -25.94 -8.25 -9.02
CA LEU A 93 -25.05 -7.18 -9.49
C LEU A 93 -24.36 -7.65 -10.79
N PRO A 94 -24.31 -6.82 -11.85
CA PRO A 94 -23.80 -7.23 -13.14
C PRO A 94 -22.32 -7.62 -13.04
N ASN A 95 -22.04 -8.89 -13.30
CA ASN A 95 -20.70 -9.50 -13.27
C ASN A 95 -19.66 -8.76 -14.14
N ALA A 96 -20.08 -7.98 -15.13
CA ALA A 96 -19.21 -7.30 -16.08
C ALA A 96 -18.16 -6.37 -15.43
N PHE A 97 -18.51 -5.68 -14.33
CA PHE A 97 -17.61 -4.72 -13.71
C PHE A 97 -16.48 -5.38 -12.90
N ARG A 98 -16.73 -6.57 -12.35
CA ARG A 98 -15.75 -7.34 -11.56
C ARG A 98 -14.64 -7.94 -12.43
N PHE A 99 -14.91 -8.30 -13.68
CA PHE A 99 -13.93 -9.01 -14.53
C PHE A 99 -12.94 -8.09 -15.24
N ILE A 100 -13.36 -6.90 -15.67
CA ILE A 100 -12.50 -6.02 -16.49
C ILE A 100 -11.37 -5.42 -15.64
N CYS A 101 -11.64 -5.08 -14.37
CA CYS A 101 -10.67 -4.35 -13.55
C CYS A 101 -9.59 -5.25 -12.91
N THR A 102 -9.90 -6.50 -12.56
CA THR A 102 -8.93 -7.37 -11.88
C THR A 102 -8.07 -8.22 -12.82
N GLY A 103 -8.47 -8.44 -14.07
CA GLY A 103 -7.69 -9.25 -15.00
C GLY A 103 -6.43 -8.55 -15.50
N PHE A 104 -6.56 -7.29 -15.91
CA PHE A 104 -5.49 -6.58 -16.63
C PHE A 104 -4.51 -5.86 -15.69
N LEU A 105 -5.01 -5.25 -14.62
CA LEU A 105 -4.17 -4.49 -13.69
C LEU A 105 -3.50 -5.38 -12.63
N CYS A 106 -4.13 -6.49 -12.21
CA CYS A 106 -3.60 -7.29 -11.09
C CYS A 106 -2.39 -8.17 -11.45
N GLN A 107 -2.06 -8.39 -12.73
CA GLN A 107 -0.92 -9.25 -13.07
C GLN A 107 0.44 -8.56 -12.91
N ARG A 108 0.48 -7.22 -12.91
CA ARG A 108 1.73 -6.44 -12.86
C ARG A 108 1.80 -5.42 -11.73
N ALA A 109 0.67 -5.07 -11.13
CA ALA A 109 0.66 -4.12 -10.02
C ALA A 109 0.97 -4.82 -8.70
N GLY A 110 1.83 -4.21 -7.89
CA GLY A 110 2.09 -4.66 -6.52
C GLY A 110 0.94 -4.27 -5.59
N ARG A 111 0.96 -4.82 -4.37
CA ARG A 111 -0.01 -4.48 -3.32
C ARG A 111 0.72 -4.12 -2.03
N VAL A 112 0.29 -3.04 -1.39
CA VAL A 112 0.79 -2.60 -0.07
C VAL A 112 -0.45 -2.24 0.76
N GLY A 113 -0.76 -3.04 1.78
CA GLY A 113 -2.04 -2.93 2.49
C GLY A 113 -3.22 -3.17 1.53
N ASN A 114 -4.16 -2.24 1.47
CA ASN A 114 -5.28 -2.24 0.52
C ASN A 114 -5.04 -1.35 -0.71
N MET A 115 -3.83 -0.82 -0.87
CA MET A 115 -3.46 0.04 -2.00
C MET A 115 -2.81 -0.74 -3.14
N ILE A 116 -2.93 -0.18 -4.34
CA ILE A 116 -2.28 -0.69 -5.55
C ILE A 116 -1.00 0.10 -5.80
N VAL A 117 0.10 -0.62 -5.97
CA VAL A 117 1.39 -0.04 -6.34
C VAL A 117 1.59 -0.22 -7.84
N LEU A 118 1.51 0.88 -8.58
CA LEU A 118 1.69 0.91 -10.03
C LEU A 118 3.16 1.01 -10.44
N TYR A 119 3.94 1.79 -9.67
CA TYR A 119 5.35 2.01 -9.96
C TYR A 119 6.15 2.17 -8.67
N THR A 120 7.22 1.39 -8.58
CA THR A 120 8.24 1.47 -7.54
C THR A 120 9.57 1.91 -8.17
N ARG A 121 10.33 2.70 -7.43
CA ARG A 121 11.69 3.09 -7.79
C ARG A 121 12.63 2.57 -6.71
N THR A 122 13.71 1.92 -7.12
CA THR A 122 14.79 1.58 -6.20
C THR A 122 15.75 2.76 -6.14
N GLU A 123 16.01 3.27 -4.95
CA GLU A 123 16.99 4.32 -4.67
C GLU A 123 18.15 3.69 -3.89
N GLU A 124 19.38 3.94 -4.34
CA GLU A 124 20.59 3.54 -3.62
C GLU A 124 20.94 4.65 -2.62
N PHE A 125 21.12 4.28 -1.35
CA PHE A 125 21.56 5.18 -0.31
C PHE A 125 22.86 4.64 0.30
N THR A 126 23.77 5.55 0.64
CA THR A 126 25.01 5.20 1.34
C THR A 126 24.77 5.41 2.81
N LEU A 127 24.92 4.35 3.59
CA LEU A 127 24.86 4.38 5.05
C LEU A 127 26.10 5.11 5.60
N ASP A 128 26.04 5.57 6.85
CA ASP A 128 27.15 6.30 7.49
C ASP A 128 28.44 5.46 7.59
N ASN A 129 28.32 4.12 7.56
CA ASN A 129 29.44 3.17 7.51
C ASN A 129 30.06 3.02 6.10
N GLY A 130 29.55 3.74 5.09
CA GLY A 130 29.99 3.65 3.69
C GLY A 130 29.37 2.50 2.89
N GLU A 131 28.52 1.67 3.50
CA GLU A 131 27.82 0.59 2.79
C GLU A 131 26.71 1.13 1.90
N ARG A 132 26.59 0.57 0.70
CA ARG A 132 25.49 0.88 -0.22
C ARG A 132 24.31 -0.01 0.08
N ALA A 133 23.19 0.60 0.47
CA ALA A 133 21.94 -0.09 0.67
C ALA A 133 20.91 0.34 -0.40
N THR A 134 20.06 -0.59 -0.81
CA THR A 134 19.01 -0.34 -1.80
C THR A 134 17.66 -0.21 -1.10
N GLN A 135 16.96 0.89 -1.32
CA GLN A 135 15.65 1.17 -0.73
C GLN A 135 14.59 1.28 -1.82
N GLN A 136 13.49 0.57 -1.62
CA GLN A 136 12.30 0.70 -2.47
C GLN A 136 11.51 1.92 -2.03
N ARG A 137 11.27 2.83 -2.98
CA ARG A 137 10.41 3.99 -2.83
C ARG A 137 9.16 3.83 -3.70
N LEU A 138 8.00 4.11 -3.11
CA LEU A 138 6.74 4.11 -3.80
C LEU A 138 6.60 5.44 -4.55
N VAL A 139 6.37 5.39 -5.85
CA VAL A 139 6.24 6.61 -6.68
C VAL A 139 4.81 6.81 -7.12
N CYS A 140 4.16 5.72 -7.54
CA CYS A 140 2.79 5.74 -8.03
C CYS A 140 1.96 4.71 -7.27
N VAL A 141 1.10 5.20 -6.39
CA VAL A 141 0.23 4.39 -5.54
C VAL A 141 -1.20 4.86 -5.72
N LEU A 142 -2.11 3.92 -5.92
CA LEU A 142 -3.55 4.17 -5.95
C LEU A 142 -4.18 3.72 -4.63
N GLY A 143 -5.03 4.58 -4.08
CA GLY A 143 -5.80 4.30 -2.86
C GLY A 143 -6.76 3.10 -2.98
N PRO A 144 -7.37 2.66 -1.87
CA PRO A 144 -8.27 1.49 -1.83
C PRO A 144 -9.50 1.63 -2.74
N TYR A 145 -9.94 2.86 -3.02
CA TYR A 145 -11.08 3.18 -3.88
C TYR A 145 -10.73 3.33 -5.37
N TRP A 146 -9.58 2.80 -5.81
CA TRP A 146 -9.15 2.86 -7.21
C TRP A 146 -10.20 2.28 -8.19
N THR A 147 -11.00 1.30 -7.77
CA THR A 147 -12.05 0.70 -8.60
C THR A 147 -13.15 1.70 -8.94
N VAL A 148 -13.54 2.55 -7.97
CA VAL A 148 -14.51 3.62 -8.18
C VAL A 148 -13.91 4.68 -9.09
N LEU A 149 -12.64 5.06 -8.86
CA LEU A 149 -11.94 6.02 -9.71
C LEU A 149 -11.89 5.55 -11.18
N VAL A 150 -11.35 4.35 -11.43
CA VAL A 150 -11.11 3.83 -12.78
C VAL A 150 -12.41 3.40 -13.46
N GLY A 151 -13.33 2.81 -12.70
CA GLY A 151 -14.55 2.23 -13.26
C GLY A 151 -15.74 3.19 -13.31
N VAL A 152 -15.79 4.22 -12.46
CA VAL A 152 -16.92 5.15 -12.38
C VAL A 152 -16.49 6.57 -12.70
N THR A 153 -15.53 7.12 -11.94
CA THR A 153 -15.17 8.54 -12.05
C THR A 153 -14.56 8.88 -13.40
N LEU A 154 -13.54 8.15 -13.85
CA LEU A 154 -12.87 8.42 -15.13
C LEU A 154 -13.81 8.21 -16.32
N PRO A 155 -14.57 7.10 -16.44
CA PRO A 155 -15.52 6.93 -17.54
C PRO A 155 -16.60 8.00 -17.57
N LEU A 156 -17.15 8.38 -16.40
CA LEU A 156 -18.15 9.44 -16.32
C LEU A 156 -17.58 10.79 -16.78
N LEU A 157 -16.36 11.13 -16.34
CA LEU A 157 -15.70 12.38 -16.71
C LEU A 157 -15.41 12.41 -18.22
N ILE A 158 -14.83 11.33 -18.77
CA ILE A 158 -14.53 11.20 -20.20
C ILE A 158 -15.83 11.28 -21.02
N PHE A 159 -16.87 10.56 -20.59
CA PHE A 159 -18.14 10.52 -21.29
C PHE A 159 -18.82 11.89 -21.33
N LEU A 160 -19.01 12.53 -20.17
CA LEU A 160 -19.65 13.85 -20.09
C LEU A 160 -18.84 14.93 -20.81
N SER A 161 -17.52 14.88 -20.68
CA SER A 161 -16.60 15.79 -21.38
C SER A 161 -16.71 15.63 -22.90
N THR A 162 -16.62 14.39 -23.40
CA THR A 162 -16.72 14.09 -24.83
C THR A 162 -18.10 14.46 -25.37
N TRP A 163 -19.17 14.15 -24.63
CA TRP A 163 -20.53 14.52 -25.01
C TRP A 163 -20.69 16.04 -25.15
N THR A 164 -20.16 16.80 -24.20
CA THR A 164 -20.18 18.26 -24.23
C THR A 164 -19.35 18.81 -25.39
N ALA A 165 -18.17 18.22 -25.65
CA ALA A 165 -17.32 18.57 -26.77
C ALA A 165 -17.99 18.34 -28.13
N LEU A 166 -18.74 17.25 -28.28
CA LEU A 166 -19.40 16.94 -29.56
C LEU A 166 -20.66 17.76 -29.78
N THR A 167 -21.42 18.05 -28.73
CA THR A 167 -22.75 18.69 -28.85
C THR A 167 -22.72 20.21 -28.75
N ARG A 168 -21.78 20.80 -28.00
CA ARG A 168 -21.79 22.25 -27.70
C ARG A 168 -20.62 23.02 -28.32
N LEU A 169 -19.44 22.40 -28.41
CA LEU A 169 -18.23 23.09 -28.88
C LEU A 169 -18.27 23.57 -30.36
N PRO A 170 -18.93 22.89 -31.33
CA PRO A 170 -18.91 23.32 -32.73
C PRO A 170 -19.51 24.70 -33.01
N GLU A 171 -20.39 25.18 -32.13
CA GLU A 171 -21.05 26.49 -32.28
C GLU A 171 -20.20 27.66 -31.74
N HIS A 172 -19.09 27.36 -31.06
CA HIS A 172 -18.27 28.35 -30.38
C HIS A 172 -16.96 28.67 -31.13
N GLY A 173 -16.42 29.86 -30.89
CA GLY A 173 -15.14 30.29 -31.44
C GLY A 173 -13.96 29.47 -30.92
N LEU A 174 -12.86 29.44 -31.68
CA LEU A 174 -11.66 28.65 -31.39
C LEU A 174 -11.07 28.92 -30.00
N SER A 175 -11.15 30.15 -29.49
CA SER A 175 -10.66 30.49 -28.14
C SER A 175 -11.40 29.73 -27.03
N VAL A 176 -12.72 29.56 -27.16
CA VAL A 176 -13.54 28.82 -26.20
C VAL A 176 -13.17 27.34 -26.23
N ILE A 177 -13.01 26.79 -27.44
CA ILE A 177 -12.59 25.39 -27.65
C ILE A 177 -11.26 25.12 -26.97
N VAL A 178 -10.23 25.93 -27.24
CA VAL A 178 -8.89 25.78 -26.66
C VAL A 178 -8.93 25.91 -25.13
N THR A 179 -9.62 26.93 -24.61
CA THR A 179 -9.72 27.16 -23.16
C THR A 179 -10.41 25.99 -22.47
N TRP A 180 -11.51 25.50 -23.04
CA TRP A 180 -12.23 24.34 -22.52
C TRP A 180 -11.36 23.08 -22.53
N SER A 181 -10.65 22.82 -23.64
CA SER A 181 -9.75 21.66 -23.75
C SER A 181 -8.62 21.71 -22.72
N LEU A 182 -8.00 22.88 -22.51
CA LEU A 182 -6.96 23.06 -21.50
C LEU A 182 -7.50 22.86 -20.08
N ALA A 183 -8.67 23.42 -19.77
CA ALA A 183 -9.30 23.26 -18.46
C ALA A 183 -9.64 21.79 -18.17
N THR A 184 -10.26 21.10 -19.14
CA THR A 184 -10.58 19.67 -19.05
C THR A 184 -9.32 18.83 -18.92
N GLY A 185 -8.30 19.05 -19.75
CA GLY A 185 -7.03 18.35 -19.67
C GLY A 185 -6.31 18.57 -18.33
N GLY A 186 -6.29 19.81 -17.84
CA GLY A 186 -5.74 20.16 -16.53
C GLY A 186 -6.48 19.47 -15.39
N LEU A 187 -7.80 19.38 -15.45
CA LEU A 187 -8.62 18.64 -14.48
C LEU A 187 -8.24 17.15 -14.47
N PHE A 188 -8.09 16.51 -15.64
CA PHE A 188 -7.66 15.11 -15.72
C PHE A 188 -6.27 14.89 -15.13
N VAL A 189 -5.30 15.74 -15.49
CA VAL A 189 -3.93 15.65 -14.97
C VAL A 189 -3.93 15.86 -13.45
N SER A 190 -4.70 16.83 -12.95
CA SER A 190 -4.83 17.06 -11.50
C SER A 190 -5.44 15.86 -10.78
N LEU A 191 -6.51 15.27 -11.33
CA LEU A 191 -7.17 14.11 -10.75
C LEU A 191 -6.22 12.91 -10.70
N LEU A 192 -5.48 12.65 -11.78
CA LEU A 192 -4.50 11.56 -11.83
C LEU A 192 -3.34 11.81 -10.86
N ASN A 193 -2.84 13.06 -10.78
CA ASN A 193 -1.76 13.40 -9.86
C ASN A 193 -2.17 13.21 -8.39
N VAL A 194 -3.40 13.56 -8.02
CA VAL A 194 -3.89 13.34 -6.65
C VAL A 194 -4.16 11.86 -6.40
N ALA A 195 -4.76 11.16 -7.35
CA ALA A 195 -5.11 9.75 -7.20
C ALA A 195 -3.90 8.81 -7.15
N CYS A 196 -2.84 9.13 -7.89
CA CYS A 196 -1.67 8.29 -8.09
C CYS A 196 -0.47 8.68 -7.21
N ARG A 197 -0.63 9.57 -6.25
CA ARG A 197 0.46 10.03 -5.39
C ARG A 197 0.62 9.13 -4.18
N ASP A 198 1.86 8.85 -3.80
CA ASP A 198 2.17 8.22 -2.52
C ASP A 198 1.65 9.10 -1.37
N PRO A 199 0.73 8.59 -0.52
CA PRO A 199 0.21 9.35 0.60
C PRO A 199 1.25 9.56 1.72
N GLY A 200 2.46 9.00 1.60
CA GLY A 200 3.50 9.04 2.62
C GLY A 200 3.57 7.74 3.41
N ILE A 201 3.54 6.59 2.72
CA ILE A 201 3.50 5.28 3.39
C ILE A 201 4.83 5.04 4.12
N LEU A 202 4.75 4.85 5.43
CA LEU A 202 5.92 4.65 6.27
C LEU A 202 6.56 3.28 6.00
N ARG A 203 7.88 3.19 6.15
CA ARG A 203 8.59 1.92 6.12
C ARG A 203 8.44 1.17 7.44
N ARG A 204 8.70 -0.13 7.40
CA ARG A 204 8.72 -0.95 8.61
C ARG A 204 9.99 -0.66 9.40
N HIS A 205 9.82 -0.35 10.67
CA HIS A 205 10.89 -0.16 11.66
C HIS A 205 10.70 -1.16 12.80
N SER A 206 11.66 -2.08 12.94
CA SER A 206 11.67 -3.06 14.05
C SER A 206 12.03 -2.42 15.38
N GLU A 207 12.80 -1.35 15.34
CA GLU A 207 13.30 -0.58 16.48
C GLU A 207 13.16 0.91 16.16
N PRO A 208 12.98 1.77 17.18
CA PRO A 208 13.02 3.22 16.98
C PRO A 208 14.43 3.66 16.52
N PRO A 209 14.55 4.70 15.68
CA PRO A 209 15.85 5.29 15.36
C PRO A 209 16.58 5.77 16.62
N SER A 210 17.90 5.59 16.65
CA SER A 210 18.75 5.98 17.79
C SER A 210 18.63 7.49 18.06
N GLY A 211 18.27 7.86 19.29
CA GLY A 211 18.09 9.26 19.71
C GLY A 211 16.65 9.78 19.62
N GLU A 212 15.73 9.05 18.99
CA GLU A 212 14.31 9.47 18.84
C GLU A 212 13.32 8.57 19.61
N GLU A 213 13.80 7.78 20.58
CA GLU A 213 12.98 6.78 21.30
C GLU A 213 11.69 7.35 21.93
N ASN A 214 11.70 8.63 22.35
CA ASN A 214 10.54 9.30 22.94
C ASN A 214 9.48 9.72 21.91
N GLU A 215 9.86 9.86 20.63
CA GLU A 215 8.99 10.32 19.56
C GLU A 215 8.34 9.17 18.78
N TRP A 216 8.89 7.97 18.92
CA TRP A 216 8.41 6.78 18.26
C TRP A 216 7.55 5.93 19.18
N ARG A 217 6.46 5.39 18.64
CA ARG A 217 5.51 4.54 19.35
C ARG A 217 5.28 3.26 18.60
N TRP A 218 5.16 2.17 19.34
CA TRP A 218 4.77 0.89 18.78
C TRP A 218 3.32 0.94 18.26
N ASN A 219 3.09 0.38 17.08
CA ASN A 219 1.76 0.19 16.51
C ASN A 219 1.43 -1.30 16.41
N ASP A 220 0.44 -1.77 17.17
CA ASP A 220 0.04 -3.20 17.18
C ASP A 220 -0.62 -3.67 15.88
N GLN A 221 -1.25 -2.78 15.11
CA GLN A 221 -1.98 -3.16 13.88
C GLN A 221 -1.01 -3.43 12.73
N ALA A 222 0.05 -2.65 12.63
CA ALA A 222 1.10 -2.79 11.62
C ALA A 222 2.39 -3.47 12.13
N PHE A 223 2.45 -3.75 13.45
CA PHE A 223 3.62 -4.26 14.20
C PHE A 223 4.94 -3.62 13.75
N THR A 224 4.99 -2.31 13.92
CA THR A 224 6.14 -1.47 13.59
C THR A 224 6.18 -0.31 14.55
N TYR A 225 7.37 0.23 14.78
CA TYR A 225 7.49 1.57 15.34
C TYR A 225 7.07 2.60 14.29
N ARG A 226 6.38 3.65 14.73
CA ARG A 226 6.01 4.82 13.93
C ARG A 226 6.26 6.10 14.72
N PRO A 227 6.56 7.23 14.08
CA PRO A 227 6.65 8.51 14.78
C PRO A 227 5.26 8.98 15.23
N THR A 228 5.21 9.88 16.20
CA THR A 228 3.96 10.36 16.81
C THR A 228 3.00 11.05 15.84
N HIS A 229 3.51 11.67 14.75
CA HIS A 229 2.71 12.33 13.72
C HIS A 229 2.18 11.38 12.63
N ALA A 230 2.74 10.18 12.49
CA ALA A 230 2.22 9.17 11.56
C ALA A 230 1.02 8.47 12.19
N ARG A 231 0.02 8.05 11.41
CA ARG A 231 -1.17 7.32 11.88
C ARG A 231 -1.42 6.05 11.07
N TYR A 232 -2.01 5.04 11.70
CA TYR A 232 -2.48 3.87 10.98
C TYR A 232 -3.87 4.15 10.42
N ASP A 233 -4.00 4.01 9.10
CA ASP A 233 -5.27 4.12 8.40
C ASP A 233 -5.89 2.71 8.27
N PRO A 234 -7.05 2.44 8.90
CA PRO A 234 -7.72 1.15 8.80
C PRO A 234 -8.26 0.83 7.40
N GLU A 235 -8.58 1.83 6.57
CA GLU A 235 -9.11 1.62 5.23
C GLU A 235 -7.99 1.21 4.27
N CYS A 236 -6.86 1.93 4.32
CA CYS A 236 -5.68 1.58 3.52
C CYS A 236 -4.87 0.43 4.12
N ALA A 237 -5.07 0.12 5.40
CA ALA A 237 -4.32 -0.87 6.18
C ALA A 237 -2.80 -0.63 6.14
N VAL A 238 -2.40 0.63 6.32
CA VAL A 238 -1.00 1.08 6.35
C VAL A 238 -0.78 2.18 7.37
N VAL A 239 0.47 2.39 7.77
CA VAL A 239 0.88 3.59 8.49
C VAL A 239 1.27 4.67 7.49
N VAL A 240 0.65 5.84 7.61
CA VAL A 240 0.86 7.00 6.73
C VAL A 240 1.46 8.13 7.55
N GLU A 241 2.52 8.72 7.02
CA GLU A 241 3.14 9.94 7.53
C GLU A 241 2.33 11.17 7.12
N HIS A 242 2.24 12.16 8.00
CA HIS A 242 1.48 13.41 7.75
C HIS A 242 0.00 13.19 7.40
N PHE A 243 -0.67 12.34 8.17
CA PHE A 243 -2.10 12.08 8.02
C PHE A 243 -2.92 13.36 8.28
N ASP A 244 -3.50 13.93 7.22
CA ASP A 244 -4.07 15.29 7.21
C ASP A 244 -5.46 15.40 7.87
N HIS A 245 -6.19 14.28 8.04
CA HIS A 245 -7.53 14.27 8.63
C HIS A 245 -7.55 13.51 9.95
N THR A 246 -8.15 14.06 10.99
CA THR A 246 -8.22 13.46 12.33
C THR A 246 -9.62 13.15 12.78
#